data_AF-A0A7S0Q362-F1
#
_entry.id   AF-A0A7S0Q362-F1
#
_cell.length_a   1.000
_cell.length_b   1.000
_cell.length_c   1.000
_cell.angle_alpha   90.00
_cell.angle_beta   90.00
_cell.angle_gamma   90.00
#
_symmetry.space_group_name_H-M   'P 1'
#
loop_
_entity.id
_entity.type
_entity.pdbx_description
1 polymer ?
#
loop_
_entity_poly.entity_id
_entity_poly.type
_entity_poly.pdbx_seq_one_letter_code
_entity_poly.pdbx_strand_id
1 'polypeptide(L)'
;VCATDDEHVVVRFELSTLDSEPGLVAYMNIFARSNTNVANYKLTKVVEDWNVTPHDGHLYFTFRPPWVKARIDETFYSIHPEQRSFHDLRFSSSKASFAATEMQASAAAQSDMPSGASADDGAAVRPDLT
;
A
#
# COMPACT_ATOMS: atom_id res chain seq x y z
N VAL A 1 -11.63 -2.57 11.72
CA VAL A 1 -11.60 -1.11 11.51
C VAL A 1 -10.20 -0.64 11.77
N CYS A 2 -9.60 0.12 10.85
CA CYS A 2 -8.31 0.77 11.03
C CYS A 2 -8.47 2.28 10.85
N ALA A 3 -7.65 3.05 11.57
CA ALA A 3 -7.42 4.45 11.27
C ALA A 3 -6.21 4.54 10.34
N THR A 4 -6.28 5.38 9.30
CA THR A 4 -5.13 5.73 8.45
C THR A 4 -4.43 6.97 8.99
N ASP A 5 -3.21 7.25 8.50
CA ASP A 5 -2.47 8.48 8.80
C ASP A 5 -3.24 9.75 8.41
N ASP A 6 -4.13 9.64 7.42
CA ASP A 6 -5.09 10.69 7.00
C ASP A 6 -6.30 10.82 7.98
N GLU A 7 -6.28 10.22 9.17
CA GLU A 7 -7.36 10.18 10.18
C GLU A 7 -8.72 9.60 9.71
N HIS A 8 -8.76 8.88 8.59
CA HIS A 8 -10.00 8.29 8.07
C HIS A 8 -10.37 7.00 8.82
N VAL A 9 -11.67 6.75 8.93
CA VAL A 9 -12.22 5.51 9.50
C VAL A 9 -12.40 4.50 8.37
N VAL A 10 -11.58 3.46 8.35
CA VAL A 10 -11.56 2.47 7.27
C VAL A 10 -12.16 1.15 7.74
N VAL A 11 -13.18 0.69 7.03
CA VAL A 11 -13.78 -0.64 7.19
C VAL A 11 -13.17 -1.56 6.14
N ARG A 12 -12.53 -2.63 6.61
CA ARG A 12 -11.86 -3.63 5.77
C ARG A 12 -12.59 -4.95 5.87
N PHE A 13 -12.86 -5.58 4.73
CA PHE A 13 -13.40 -6.94 4.62
C PHE A 13 -12.37 -7.83 3.91
N GLU A 14 -12.30 -9.11 4.25
CA GLU A 14 -11.41 -10.07 3.61
C GLU A 14 -12.16 -10.79 2.48
N LEU A 15 -11.63 -10.74 1.25
CA LEU A 15 -12.30 -11.27 0.06
C LEU A 15 -12.50 -12.80 0.11
N SER A 16 -11.62 -13.52 0.80
CA SER A 16 -11.69 -14.98 1.01
C SER A 16 -12.95 -15.40 1.78
N THR A 17 -13.46 -14.51 2.63
CA THR A 17 -14.60 -14.76 3.54
C THR A 17 -15.94 -14.31 2.97
N LEU A 18 -15.95 -13.79 1.74
CA LEU A 18 -17.07 -13.04 1.20
C LEU A 18 -17.82 -13.81 0.10
N ASP A 19 -19.11 -14.06 0.31
CA ASP A 19 -19.95 -14.74 -0.68
C ASP A 19 -20.15 -13.94 -1.97
N SER A 20 -20.20 -12.60 -1.88
CA SER A 20 -20.50 -11.72 -3.02
C SER A 20 -20.01 -10.29 -2.82
N GLU A 21 -19.00 -9.87 -3.59
CA GLU A 21 -18.50 -8.49 -3.60
C GLU A 21 -19.59 -7.46 -3.98
N PRO A 22 -20.38 -7.64 -5.07
CA PRO A 22 -21.45 -6.69 -5.40
C PRO A 22 -22.53 -6.59 -4.31
N GLY A 23 -22.81 -7.69 -3.61
CA GLY A 23 -23.74 -7.72 -2.47
C GLY A 23 -23.24 -6.87 -1.30
N LEU A 24 -21.95 -6.98 -0.96
CA LEU A 24 -21.33 -6.15 0.07
C LEU A 24 -21.31 -4.66 -0.32
N VAL A 25 -21.04 -4.33 -1.58
CA VAL A 25 -21.08 -2.94 -2.08
C VAL A 25 -22.49 -2.36 -1.94
N ALA A 26 -23.52 -3.11 -2.33
CA ALA A 26 -24.91 -2.70 -2.18
C ALA A 26 -25.27 -2.49 -0.70
N TYR A 27 -24.88 -3.43 0.18
CA TYR A 27 -25.05 -3.29 1.63
C TYR A 27 -24.36 -2.04 2.19
N MET A 28 -23.09 -1.82 1.86
CA MET A 28 -22.32 -0.69 2.37
C MET A 28 -22.85 0.66 1.87
N ASN A 29 -23.38 0.72 0.64
CA ASN A 29 -24.06 1.92 0.13
C ASN A 29 -25.37 2.25 0.88
N ILE A 30 -26.08 1.24 1.40
CA ILE A 30 -27.25 1.43 2.28
C ILE A 30 -26.77 1.84 3.68
N PHE A 31 -25.80 1.12 4.25
CA PHE A 31 -25.22 1.40 5.56
C PHE A 31 -24.74 2.85 5.69
N ALA A 32 -24.01 3.36 4.69
CA ALA A 32 -23.52 4.73 4.64
C ALA A 32 -24.62 5.81 4.61
N ARG A 33 -25.88 5.42 4.37
CA ARG A 33 -27.04 6.32 4.29
C ARG A 33 -28.03 6.17 5.45
N SER A 34 -28.15 4.97 6.02
CA SER A 34 -29.17 4.63 7.03
C SER A 34 -28.63 4.35 8.42
N ASN A 35 -27.33 4.10 8.59
CA ASN A 35 -26.79 3.74 9.90
C ASN A 35 -26.75 4.95 10.86
N THR A 36 -27.30 4.78 12.05
CA THR A 36 -27.38 5.84 13.07
C THR A 36 -26.02 6.33 13.54
N ASN A 37 -24.98 5.49 13.57
CA ASN A 37 -23.64 5.92 13.96
C ASN A 37 -23.03 6.83 12.88
N VAL A 38 -23.22 6.51 11.60
CA VAL A 38 -22.76 7.35 10.47
C VAL A 38 -23.39 8.74 10.57
N ALA A 39 -24.69 8.83 10.86
CA ALA A 39 -25.39 10.09 11.09
C ALA A 39 -24.93 10.84 12.36
N ASN A 40 -24.85 10.15 13.51
CA ASN A 40 -24.48 10.74 14.80
C ASN A 40 -23.07 11.33 14.79
N TYR A 41 -22.11 10.63 14.19
CA TYR A 41 -20.72 11.07 14.07
C TYR A 41 -20.45 11.92 12.81
N LYS A 42 -21.48 12.21 12.00
CA LYS A 42 -21.41 12.99 10.75
C LYS A 42 -20.32 12.46 9.80
N LEU A 43 -20.22 11.14 9.68
CA LEU A 43 -19.24 10.48 8.83
C LEU A 43 -19.65 10.64 7.36
N THR A 44 -18.78 11.25 6.55
CA THR A 44 -18.96 11.39 5.11
C THR A 44 -18.37 10.17 4.41
N LYS A 45 -19.07 9.60 3.43
CA LYS A 45 -18.49 8.59 2.53
C LYS A 45 -17.44 9.26 1.64
N VAL A 46 -16.19 8.80 1.69
CA VAL A 46 -15.19 9.10 0.66
C VAL A 46 -15.55 8.27 -0.57
N VAL A 47 -15.55 8.85 -1.77
CA VAL A 47 -16.02 8.18 -3.00
C VAL A 47 -14.86 7.52 -3.73
N GLU A 48 -13.70 8.16 -3.65
CA GLU A 48 -12.41 7.82 -4.26
C GLU A 48 -11.85 6.53 -3.66
N ASP A 49 -11.91 6.41 -2.33
CA ASP A 49 -11.45 5.25 -1.55
C ASP A 49 -12.61 4.31 -1.16
N TRP A 50 -13.59 4.14 -2.05
CA TRP A 50 -14.76 3.26 -1.86
C TRP A 50 -14.72 2.05 -2.79
N ASN A 51 -14.83 0.85 -2.23
CA ASN A 51 -14.70 -0.40 -2.98
C ASN A 51 -13.35 -0.56 -3.69
N VAL A 52 -12.27 -0.16 -3.01
CA VAL A 52 -10.90 -0.33 -3.52
C VAL A 52 -10.35 -1.67 -3.05
N THR A 53 -9.70 -2.40 -3.96
CA THR A 53 -9.07 -3.71 -3.71
C THR A 53 -7.57 -3.63 -4.03
N PRO A 54 -6.72 -3.21 -3.08
CA PRO A 54 -5.29 -2.95 -3.31
C PRO A 54 -4.44 -4.24 -3.30
N HIS A 55 -4.82 -5.23 -4.13
CA HIS A 55 -4.14 -6.51 -4.38
C HIS A 55 -3.81 -7.39 -3.15
N ASP A 56 -4.26 -7.01 -1.96
CA ASP A 56 -3.93 -7.61 -0.65
C ASP A 56 -5.01 -8.60 -0.16
N GLY A 57 -5.94 -8.98 -1.03
CA GLY A 57 -7.08 -9.84 -0.69
C GLY A 57 -8.13 -9.16 0.20
N HIS A 58 -8.15 -7.83 0.27
CA HIS A 58 -9.10 -7.10 1.09
C HIS A 58 -9.85 -6.00 0.32
N LEU A 59 -11.08 -5.74 0.76
CA LEU A 59 -11.96 -4.70 0.24
C LEU A 59 -12.10 -3.56 1.24
N TYR A 60 -11.95 -2.34 0.77
CA TYR A 60 -11.87 -1.14 1.61
C TYR A 60 -13.04 -0.18 1.39
N PHE A 61 -13.61 0.28 2.51
CA PHE A 61 -14.67 1.29 2.55
C PHE A 61 -14.28 2.40 3.54
N THR A 62 -14.10 3.62 3.01
CA THR A 62 -13.53 4.73 3.75
C THR A 62 -14.57 5.78 4.14
N PHE A 63 -14.58 6.14 5.42
CA PHE A 63 -15.39 7.22 5.99
C PHE A 63 -14.51 8.35 6.50
N ARG A 64 -14.87 9.59 6.16
CA ARG A 64 -14.20 10.82 6.61
C ARG A 64 -14.99 11.46 7.77
N PRO A 65 -14.41 11.55 8.97
CA PRO A 65 -15.00 12.31 10.07
C PRO A 65 -15.07 13.83 9.79
N PRO A 66 -15.94 14.58 10.47
CA PRO A 66 -16.16 16.01 10.20
C PRO A 66 -14.98 16.92 10.57
N TRP A 67 -14.02 16.45 11.38
CA TRP A 67 -12.77 17.17 11.68
C TRP A 67 -11.69 16.98 10.61
N VAL A 68 -11.79 15.93 9.79
CA VAL A 68 -10.83 15.64 8.72
C VAL A 68 -11.20 16.46 7.49
N LYS A 69 -10.24 17.26 7.01
CA LYS A 69 -10.42 18.12 5.83
C LYS A 69 -10.66 17.27 4.58
N ALA A 70 -11.64 17.67 3.78
CA ALA A 70 -11.85 17.12 2.45
C ALA A 70 -10.62 17.36 1.56
N ARG A 71 -10.30 16.41 0.68
CA ARG A 71 -9.33 16.66 -0.40
C ARG A 71 -9.91 17.66 -1.39
N ILE A 72 -9.05 18.41 -2.09
CA ILE A 72 -9.48 19.36 -3.14
C ILE A 72 -10.27 18.59 -4.22
N ASP A 73 -9.78 17.40 -4.55
CA ASP A 73 -10.34 16.50 -5.56
C ASP A 73 -11.76 15.99 -5.16
N GLU A 74 -12.01 15.75 -3.87
CA GLU A 74 -13.34 15.37 -3.34
C GLU A 74 -14.38 16.46 -3.63
N THR A 75 -13.98 17.73 -3.53
CA THR A 75 -14.85 18.87 -3.88
C THR A 75 -15.10 18.92 -5.38
N PHE A 76 -14.07 18.68 -6.19
CA PHE A 76 -14.16 18.65 -7.65
C PHE A 76 -15.08 17.53 -8.15
N TYR A 77 -14.95 16.30 -7.63
CA TYR A 77 -15.82 15.18 -8.01
C TYR A 77 -17.23 15.25 -7.40
N SER A 78 -17.44 16.08 -6.37
CA SER A 78 -18.78 16.42 -5.88
C SER A 78 -19.55 17.29 -6.89
N ILE A 79 -18.88 18.21 -7.57
CA ILE A 79 -19.49 19.08 -8.61
C ILE A 79 -19.47 18.46 -10.01
N HIS A 80 -18.51 17.58 -10.33
CA HIS A 80 -18.35 16.89 -11.61
C HIS A 80 -18.48 15.36 -11.48
N PRO A 81 -19.67 14.83 -11.18
CA PRO A 81 -19.89 13.39 -11.01
C PRO A 81 -19.57 12.56 -12.26
N GLU A 82 -19.67 13.14 -13.45
CA GLU A 82 -19.34 12.52 -14.73
C GLU A 82 -17.84 12.27 -14.93
N GLN A 83 -16.97 12.97 -14.19
CA GLN A 83 -15.50 12.89 -14.32
C GLN A 83 -14.87 11.89 -13.34
N ARG A 84 -15.68 11.16 -12.57
CA ARG A 84 -15.25 10.16 -11.56
C ARG A 84 -14.64 8.88 -12.16
N SER A 85 -14.55 8.77 -13.49
CA SER A 85 -14.16 7.56 -14.21
C SER A 85 -12.65 7.28 -14.27
N PHE A 86 -11.81 8.12 -13.66
CA PHE A 86 -10.36 7.92 -13.57
C PHE A 86 -9.91 7.43 -12.18
N HIS A 87 -9.97 6.11 -11.97
CA HIS A 87 -9.14 5.50 -10.92
C HIS A 87 -7.67 5.55 -11.36
N ASP A 88 -6.89 6.40 -10.69
CA ASP A 88 -5.45 6.48 -10.93
C ASP A 88 -4.75 5.29 -10.24
N LEU A 89 -4.17 4.40 -11.04
CA LEU A 89 -3.36 3.26 -10.57
C LEU A 89 -2.13 3.70 -9.74
N ARG A 90 -1.81 5.00 -9.68
CA ARG A 90 -0.63 5.54 -8.97
C ARG A 90 -0.64 5.33 -7.45
N PHE A 91 -1.79 5.15 -6.79
CA PHE A 91 -1.78 4.75 -5.36
C PHE A 91 -1.20 3.33 -5.13
N SER A 92 -1.02 2.53 -6.19
CA SER A 92 -0.25 1.28 -6.16
C SER A 92 1.27 1.49 -5.95
N SER A 93 1.81 2.65 -6.34
CA SER A 93 3.26 2.91 -6.31
C SER A 93 3.79 3.26 -4.91
N SER A 94 3.05 4.06 -4.15
CA SER A 94 3.56 4.67 -2.90
C SER A 94 3.74 3.69 -1.72
N LYS A 95 3.15 2.49 -1.78
CA LYS A 95 3.40 1.40 -0.80
C LYS A 95 4.46 0.40 -1.26
N ALA A 96 4.73 0.32 -2.56
CA ALA A 96 5.74 -0.60 -3.10
C ALA A 96 7.17 -0.20 -2.71
N SER A 97 7.44 1.10 -2.55
CA SER A 97 8.74 1.61 -2.13
C SER A 97 9.11 1.27 -0.69
N PHE A 98 8.14 1.31 0.25
CA PHE A 98 8.41 1.03 1.67
C PHE A 98 8.59 -0.47 1.94
N ALA A 99 7.83 -1.33 1.25
CA ALA A 99 7.97 -2.78 1.38
C ALA A 99 9.27 -3.34 0.78
N ALA A 100 9.84 -2.68 -0.23
CA ALA A 100 11.08 -3.12 -0.88
C ALA A 100 12.34 -2.91 -0.02
N THR A 101 12.36 -1.91 0.87
CA THR A 101 13.55 -1.59 1.69
C THR A 101 13.79 -2.62 2.81
N GLU A 102 12.76 -3.26 3.34
CA GLU A 102 12.91 -4.14 4.51
C GLU A 102 13.45 -5.53 4.15
N MET A 103 13.21 -6.03 2.91
CA MET A 103 13.76 -7.32 2.45
C MET A 103 15.24 -7.29 2.09
N GLN A 104 15.88 -6.13 1.98
CA GLN A 104 17.29 -6.02 1.55
C GLN A 104 18.28 -5.88 2.73
N ALA A 105 17.79 -5.64 3.95
CA ALA A 105 18.61 -5.44 5.15
C ALA A 105 19.18 -6.74 5.77
N SER A 106 18.62 -7.91 5.46
CA SER A 106 19.02 -9.20 6.07
C SER A 106 20.02 -10.02 5.24
N ALA A 107 20.39 -9.57 4.04
CA ALA A 107 21.26 -10.30 3.11
C ALA A 107 22.73 -9.81 3.07
N ALA A 108 23.03 -8.64 3.65
CA ALA A 108 24.31 -7.93 3.44
C ALA A 108 25.43 -8.28 4.45
N ALA A 109 25.31 -9.39 5.20
CA ALA A 109 26.16 -9.67 6.36
C ALA A 109 27.16 -10.86 6.20
N GLN A 110 27.32 -11.44 5.00
CA GLN A 110 28.26 -12.55 4.78
C GLN A 110 28.95 -12.52 3.40
N SER A 111 29.97 -11.68 3.24
CA SER A 111 31.19 -11.99 2.45
C SER A 111 32.19 -10.82 2.54
N ASP A 112 33.07 -10.84 3.54
CA ASP A 112 34.18 -9.88 3.66
C ASP A 112 35.50 -10.64 3.73
N MET A 113 36.26 -10.61 2.64
CA MET A 113 37.70 -10.92 2.59
C MET A 113 38.32 -10.21 1.37
N PRO A 114 39.39 -9.40 1.55
CA PRO A 114 39.89 -8.52 0.49
C PRO A 114 40.91 -9.18 -0.45
N SER A 115 40.91 -8.72 -1.70
CA SER A 115 41.98 -8.94 -2.68
C SER A 115 43.14 -7.97 -2.46
N GLY A 116 44.39 -8.45 -2.52
CA GLY A 116 45.62 -7.66 -2.42
C GLY A 116 46.68 -8.20 -3.37
N ALA A 117 47.47 -7.33 -4.01
CA ALA A 117 48.12 -7.64 -5.28
C ALA A 117 49.67 -7.59 -5.28
N SER A 118 50.24 -8.37 -6.22
CA SER A 118 51.41 -8.05 -7.07
C SER A 118 52.86 -8.12 -6.53
N ALA A 119 53.79 -8.21 -7.51
CA ALA A 119 55.27 -8.29 -7.47
C ALA A 119 55.85 -9.65 -7.01
N ASP A 120 56.53 -10.44 -7.83
CA ASP A 120 57.75 -10.20 -8.64
C ASP A 120 59.04 -10.19 -7.81
N ASP A 121 59.76 -11.31 -7.84
CA ASP A 121 61.23 -11.34 -7.84
C ASP A 121 61.73 -12.69 -8.39
N GLY A 122 62.90 -12.70 -9.03
CA GLY A 122 63.44 -13.84 -9.76
C GLY A 122 64.72 -14.40 -9.15
N ALA A 123 64.79 -15.72 -8.96
CA ALA A 123 66.04 -16.42 -8.68
C ALA A 123 66.09 -17.76 -9.41
N ALA A 124 67.21 -18.01 -10.10
CA ALA A 124 67.48 -19.25 -10.81
C ALA A 124 67.95 -20.37 -9.85
N VAL A 125 68.00 -21.61 -10.37
CA VAL A 125 69.06 -22.65 -10.23
C VAL A 125 68.46 -24.07 -10.34
N ARG A 126 68.86 -24.79 -11.40
CA ARG A 126 68.95 -26.27 -11.48
C ARG A 126 70.29 -26.69 -10.84
N PRO A 127 70.54 -27.95 -10.39
CA PRO A 127 69.86 -29.22 -10.71
C PRO A 127 69.47 -29.98 -9.41
N ASP A 128 69.40 -31.31 -9.22
CA ASP A 128 69.73 -32.51 -10.03
C ASP A 128 68.94 -33.76 -9.55
N LEU A 129 69.31 -34.94 -10.03
CA LEU A 129 68.78 -36.27 -9.69
C LEU A 129 69.19 -36.80 -8.29
N THR A 130 68.25 -37.41 -7.57
CA THR A 130 68.39 -38.70 -6.86
C THR A 130 67.04 -39.41 -6.78
#